data_AF-A0A9E5GZU0-F1
#
_entry.id   AF-A0A9E5GZU0-F1
#
_cell.length_a   1.000
_cell.length_b   1.000
_cell.length_c   1.000
_cell.angle_alpha   90.00
_cell.angle_beta   90.00
_cell.angle_gamma   90.00
#
_symmetry.space_group_name_H-M   'P 1'
#
loop_
_entity.id
_entity.type
_entity.pdbx_description
1 polymer ?
#
loop_
_entity_poly.entity_id
_entity_poly.type
_entity_poly.pdbx_seq_one_letter_code
_entity_poly.pdbx_strand_id
1 'polypeptide(L)'
;MTLKKIRPHQLVPLDIFEGIEPVKIDVVYKNADHKDNIFGKIYHDQARLWVFHDLALITIKAARIVKKRYGLNLLIYDSLRTVDSQKVMQETPIVKAHPEWMIEPRMLAPPGAGGHPRAMAIDLTLINHKGELVDMGTPFDGMEKSSWRHYKGLSDDILNNRKILEDAMLEAARIFNLPLLPIPQEWWDFRFPPETYNQYAPLSDADLPPQMRMTTREGPDIEDLPPTAFENLKKDILQSLN
;
A
#
# COMPACT_ATOMS: atom_id res chain seq x y z
N MET A 1 -24.65 11.54 7.25
CA MET A 1 -24.68 10.31 6.42
C MET A 1 -23.90 9.22 7.15
N THR A 2 -24.39 7.98 7.15
CA THR A 2 -23.69 6.84 7.75
C THR A 2 -22.56 6.38 6.82
N LEU A 3 -21.34 6.22 7.34
CA LEU A 3 -20.20 5.73 6.57
C LEU A 3 -20.42 4.27 6.12
N LYS A 4 -19.97 3.94 4.90
CA LYS A 4 -19.94 2.57 4.39
C LYS A 4 -18.94 1.73 5.21
N LYS A 5 -19.25 0.46 5.42
CA LYS A 5 -18.32 -0.50 6.04
C LYS A 5 -17.62 -1.32 4.96
N ILE A 6 -16.31 -1.46 5.08
CA ILE A 6 -15.53 -2.38 4.24
C ILE A 6 -15.73 -3.78 4.82
N ARG A 7 -16.09 -4.74 3.96
CA ARG A 7 -16.26 -6.13 4.36
C ARG A 7 -14.97 -6.92 4.10
N PRO A 8 -14.64 -7.94 4.92
CA PRO A 8 -13.43 -8.74 4.73
C PRO A 8 -13.24 -9.31 3.32
N HIS A 9 -14.33 -9.74 2.66
CA HIS A 9 -14.27 -10.27 1.29
C HIS A 9 -13.93 -9.23 0.21
N GLN A 10 -13.87 -7.94 0.57
CA GLN A 10 -13.44 -6.86 -0.33
C GLN A 10 -11.94 -6.56 -0.20
N LEU A 11 -11.23 -7.29 0.67
CA LEU A 11 -9.80 -7.16 0.88
C LEU A 11 -9.08 -8.35 0.24
N VAL A 12 -8.14 -8.03 -0.65
CA VAL A 12 -7.36 -8.99 -1.42
C VAL A 12 -5.96 -9.08 -0.81
N PRO A 13 -5.48 -10.28 -0.43
CA PRO A 13 -4.10 -10.46 -0.05
C PRO A 13 -3.21 -10.49 -1.29
N LEU A 14 -2.24 -9.58 -1.41
CA LEU A 14 -1.44 -9.47 -2.65
C LEU A 14 -0.43 -10.60 -2.86
N ASP A 15 -0.06 -11.34 -1.81
CA ASP A 15 0.87 -12.48 -1.91
C ASP A 15 0.33 -13.62 -2.79
N ILE A 16 -0.99 -13.69 -3.01
CA ILE A 16 -1.60 -14.70 -3.91
C ILE A 16 -1.25 -14.49 -5.39
N PHE A 17 -0.66 -13.34 -5.73
CA PHE A 17 -0.20 -12.99 -7.08
C PHE A 17 1.31 -13.17 -7.29
N GLU A 18 2.08 -13.49 -6.25
CA GLU A 18 3.50 -13.80 -6.41
C GLU A 18 3.69 -15.06 -7.26
N GLY A 19 4.67 -15.01 -8.18
CA GLY A 19 4.97 -16.10 -9.11
C GLY A 19 4.00 -16.22 -10.31
N ILE A 20 2.91 -15.47 -10.34
CA ILE A 20 1.97 -15.43 -11.48
C ILE A 20 1.88 -14.06 -12.14
N GLU A 21 2.07 -12.98 -11.38
CA GLU A 21 2.09 -11.61 -11.87
C GLU A 21 3.44 -10.96 -11.56
N PRO A 22 3.84 -9.88 -12.26
CA PRO A 22 5.12 -9.22 -12.05
C PRO A 22 5.12 -8.33 -10.79
N VAL A 23 4.79 -8.93 -9.66
CA VAL A 23 4.77 -8.33 -8.33
C VAL A 23 5.61 -9.15 -7.37
N LYS A 24 6.19 -8.48 -6.38
CA LYS A 24 6.83 -9.06 -5.20
C LYS A 24 6.31 -8.37 -3.95
N ILE A 25 6.07 -9.12 -2.89
CA ILE A 25 5.54 -8.59 -1.64
C ILE A 25 6.62 -8.57 -0.58
N ASP A 26 6.76 -7.44 0.10
CA ASP A 26 7.70 -7.28 1.20
C ASP A 26 7.02 -6.50 2.32
N VAL A 27 6.50 -7.22 3.31
CA VAL A 27 5.70 -6.63 4.38
C VAL A 27 6.65 -6.05 5.46
N VAL A 28 7.24 -4.91 5.12
CA VAL A 28 8.38 -4.30 5.82
C VAL A 28 8.16 -4.11 7.32
N TYR A 29 6.95 -3.72 7.74
CA TYR A 29 6.66 -3.42 9.14
C TYR A 29 6.47 -4.64 10.04
N LYS A 30 6.63 -5.87 9.52
CA LYS A 30 6.70 -7.11 10.35
C LYS A 30 8.04 -7.29 11.05
N ASN A 31 9.10 -6.71 10.50
CA ASN A 31 10.45 -6.89 10.99
C ASN A 31 11.05 -5.54 11.40
N ALA A 32 11.38 -5.41 12.69
CA ALA A 32 12.01 -4.20 13.24
C ALA A 32 13.39 -3.93 12.63
N ASP A 33 14.10 -4.99 12.21
CA ASP A 33 15.45 -4.90 11.64
C ASP A 33 15.43 -4.82 10.11
N HIS A 34 14.25 -4.63 9.50
CA HIS A 34 14.14 -4.46 8.05
C HIS A 34 14.79 -3.14 7.63
N LYS A 35 15.71 -3.19 6.65
CA LYS A 35 16.50 -2.02 6.21
C LYS A 35 15.65 -0.84 5.73
N ASP A 36 14.46 -1.11 5.20
CA ASP A 36 13.52 -0.11 4.67
C ASP A 36 12.42 0.25 5.71
N ASN A 37 12.55 -0.18 6.96
CA ASN A 37 11.60 0.12 8.03
C ASN A 37 12.22 1.03 9.09
N ILE A 38 11.79 2.29 9.12
CA ILE A 38 12.26 3.27 10.11
C ILE A 38 11.45 3.28 11.41
N PHE A 39 10.30 2.61 11.44
CA PHE A 39 9.33 2.68 12.54
C PHE A 39 9.49 1.54 13.56
N GLY A 40 10.32 0.53 13.27
CA GLY A 40 10.37 -0.70 14.06
C GLY A 40 9.19 -1.62 13.77
N LYS A 41 8.98 -2.65 14.60
CA LYS A 41 7.94 -3.65 14.35
C LYS A 41 6.55 -3.09 14.67
N ILE A 42 5.70 -2.97 13.64
CA ILE A 42 4.31 -2.52 13.75
C ILE A 42 3.34 -3.70 13.60
N TYR A 43 3.64 -4.61 12.67
CA TYR A 43 2.79 -5.74 12.35
C TYR A 43 3.23 -7.01 13.05
N HIS A 44 2.28 -7.91 13.31
CA HIS A 44 2.60 -9.25 13.82
C HIS A 44 3.20 -10.16 12.74
N ASP A 45 3.83 -11.26 13.17
CA ASP A 45 4.63 -12.13 12.29
C ASP A 45 3.82 -12.88 11.22
N GLN A 46 2.50 -12.97 11.39
CA GLN A 46 1.61 -13.63 10.43
C GLN A 46 0.82 -12.63 9.59
N ALA A 47 1.05 -11.32 9.75
CA ALA A 47 0.37 -10.29 8.95
C ALA A 47 0.70 -10.47 7.46
N ARG A 48 -0.29 -10.16 6.62
CA ARG A 48 -0.23 -10.19 5.16
C ARG A 48 -0.55 -8.80 4.62
N LEU A 49 -0.20 -8.55 3.36
CA LEU A 49 -0.51 -7.29 2.69
C LEU A 49 -1.92 -7.35 2.08
N TRP A 50 -2.88 -6.72 2.76
CA TRP A 50 -4.26 -6.64 2.31
C TRP A 50 -4.52 -5.31 1.60
N VAL A 51 -5.17 -5.36 0.44
CA VAL A 51 -5.55 -4.18 -0.35
C VAL A 51 -7.03 -4.24 -0.70
N PHE A 52 -7.70 -3.09 -0.81
CA PHE A 52 -9.07 -3.02 -1.29
C PHE A 52 -9.14 -3.50 -2.74
N HIS A 53 -10.15 -4.32 -3.06
CA HIS A 53 -10.30 -5.01 -4.34
C HIS A 53 -9.99 -4.15 -5.57
N ASP A 54 -10.61 -2.97 -5.67
CA ASP A 54 -10.46 -2.09 -6.82
C ASP A 54 -9.03 -1.53 -6.95
N LEU A 55 -8.34 -1.30 -5.83
CA LEU A 55 -6.93 -0.89 -5.85
C LEU A 55 -6.01 -2.08 -6.19
N ALA A 56 -6.41 -3.32 -5.91
CA ALA A 56 -5.73 -4.52 -6.39
C ALA A 56 -5.76 -4.60 -7.92
N LEU A 57 -6.91 -4.34 -8.56
CA LEU A 57 -7.04 -4.30 -10.03
C LEU A 57 -6.02 -3.32 -10.65
N ILE A 58 -5.97 -2.09 -10.12
CA ILE A 58 -5.04 -1.05 -10.55
C ILE A 58 -3.60 -1.54 -10.41
N THR A 59 -3.25 -2.05 -9.22
CA THR A 59 -1.89 -2.46 -8.88
C THR A 59 -1.39 -3.58 -9.79
N ILE A 60 -2.17 -4.65 -9.98
CA ILE A 60 -1.75 -5.77 -10.83
C ILE A 60 -1.69 -5.36 -12.31
N LYS A 61 -2.62 -4.51 -12.77
CA LYS A 61 -2.57 -3.98 -14.15
C LYS A 61 -1.35 -3.09 -14.37
N ALA A 62 -1.02 -2.22 -13.41
CA ALA A 62 0.19 -1.41 -13.45
C ALA A 62 1.44 -2.28 -13.51
N ALA A 63 1.49 -3.36 -12.72
CA ALA A 63 2.57 -4.32 -12.78
C ALA A 63 2.74 -4.93 -14.18
N ARG A 64 1.65 -5.36 -14.83
CA ARG A 64 1.67 -5.85 -16.21
C ARG A 64 2.14 -4.78 -17.22
N ILE A 65 1.73 -3.53 -17.05
CA ILE A 65 2.14 -2.41 -17.91
C ILE A 65 3.65 -2.18 -17.80
N VAL A 66 4.16 -2.05 -16.58
CA VAL A 66 5.58 -1.84 -16.29
C VAL A 66 6.41 -2.99 -16.84
N LYS A 67 5.97 -4.23 -16.62
CA LYS A 67 6.65 -5.42 -17.13
C LYS A 67 6.75 -5.43 -18.64
N LYS A 68 5.63 -5.15 -19.32
CA LYS A 68 5.57 -5.17 -20.79
C LYS A 68 6.43 -4.08 -21.43
N ARG A 69 6.48 -2.88 -20.83
CA ARG A 69 7.15 -1.71 -21.44
C ARG A 69 8.61 -1.57 -21.05
N TYR A 70 8.97 -1.97 -19.83
CA TYR A 70 10.29 -1.69 -19.25
C TYR A 70 11.00 -2.93 -18.70
N GLY A 71 10.34 -4.10 -18.70
CA GLY A 71 10.92 -5.34 -18.16
C GLY A 71 11.03 -5.39 -16.63
N LEU A 72 10.55 -4.36 -15.93
CA LEU A 72 10.56 -4.20 -14.48
C LEU A 72 9.35 -4.89 -13.82
N ASN A 73 9.40 -5.11 -12.52
CA ASN A 73 8.30 -5.62 -11.70
C ASN A 73 7.97 -4.59 -10.59
N LEU A 74 6.81 -4.72 -9.94
CA LEU A 74 6.51 -3.96 -8.73
C LEU A 74 7.01 -4.70 -7.48
N LEU A 75 7.55 -3.94 -6.53
CA LEU A 75 7.78 -4.38 -5.16
C LEU A 75 6.84 -3.59 -4.25
N ILE A 76 6.05 -4.27 -3.44
CA ILE A 76 4.96 -3.66 -2.66
C ILE A 76 5.29 -3.80 -1.17
N TYR A 77 5.28 -2.67 -0.47
CA TYR A 77 5.71 -2.54 0.91
C TYR A 77 4.56 -2.54 1.91
N ASP A 78 3.52 -1.75 1.62
CA ASP A 78 2.40 -1.57 2.55
C ASP A 78 1.07 -1.29 1.83
N SER A 79 -0.04 -1.57 2.51
CA SER A 79 -1.38 -1.15 2.09
C SER A 79 -2.30 -0.99 3.31
N LEU A 80 -3.05 -2.02 3.73
CA LEU A 80 -3.86 -1.93 4.93
C LEU A 80 -3.00 -1.71 6.18
N ARG A 81 -3.04 -0.48 6.70
CA ARG A 81 -2.57 -0.11 8.03
C ARG A 81 -3.78 0.23 8.88
N THR A 82 -4.25 -0.72 9.70
CA THR A 82 -5.45 -0.52 10.54
C THR A 82 -5.31 0.68 11.47
N VAL A 83 -6.42 1.16 12.03
CA VAL A 83 -6.41 2.22 13.06
C VAL A 83 -5.43 1.87 14.19
N ASP A 84 -5.42 0.61 14.62
CA ASP A 84 -4.51 0.09 15.65
C ASP A 84 -3.05 0.13 15.19
N SER A 85 -2.77 -0.28 13.96
CA SER A 85 -1.42 -0.24 13.39
C SER A 85 -0.88 1.20 13.28
N GLN A 86 -1.72 2.15 12.85
CA GLN A 86 -1.35 3.57 12.82
C GLN A 86 -1.09 4.12 14.23
N LYS A 87 -1.84 3.68 15.25
CA LYS A 87 -1.55 4.05 16.65
C LYS A 87 -0.20 3.51 17.09
N VAL A 88 0.09 2.23 16.83
CA VAL A 88 1.39 1.63 17.17
C VAL A 88 2.52 2.41 16.49
N MET A 89 2.37 2.74 15.20
CA MET A 89 3.34 3.54 14.45
C MET A 89 3.51 4.96 15.02
N GLN A 90 2.42 5.63 15.36
CA GLN A 90 2.45 6.96 15.97
C GLN A 90 3.20 6.97 17.31
N GLU A 91 3.12 5.88 18.06
CA GLU A 91 3.74 5.75 19.39
C GLU A 91 5.23 5.39 19.35
N THR A 92 5.80 5.15 18.17
CA THR A 92 7.21 4.78 18.00
C THR A 92 8.16 5.89 18.43
N PRO A 93 9.38 5.55 18.91
CA PRO A 93 10.35 6.57 19.33
C PRO A 93 10.69 7.59 18.23
N ILE A 94 10.81 7.14 16.98
CA ILE A 94 11.14 8.03 15.86
C ILE A 94 10.03 9.04 15.59
N VAL A 95 8.75 8.63 15.59
CA VAL A 95 7.64 9.55 15.36
C VAL A 95 7.50 10.53 16.53
N LYS A 96 7.68 10.07 17.77
CA LYS A 96 7.69 10.95 18.95
C LYS A 96 8.82 11.97 18.93
N ALA A 97 9.96 11.63 18.34
CA ALA A 97 11.08 12.55 18.15
C ALA A 97 10.84 13.56 17.01
N HIS A 98 9.90 13.27 16.10
CA HIS A 98 9.59 14.08 14.92
C HIS A 98 8.10 14.48 14.85
N PRO A 99 7.59 15.27 15.82
CA PRO A 99 6.19 15.68 15.85
C PRO A 99 5.77 16.49 14.61
N GLU A 100 6.71 17.12 13.91
CA GLU A 100 6.48 17.87 12.66
C GLU A 100 5.92 16.99 11.54
N TRP A 101 6.17 15.67 11.53
CA TRP A 101 5.62 14.77 10.50
C TRP A 101 4.09 14.70 10.53
N MET A 102 3.46 15.07 11.65
CA MET A 102 2.01 15.06 11.84
C MET A 102 1.36 16.42 11.53
N ILE A 103 2.14 17.44 11.20
CA ILE A 103 1.70 18.83 10.96
C ILE A 103 1.74 19.12 9.46
N GLU A 104 0.78 19.91 8.96
CA GLU A 104 0.71 20.22 7.52
C GLU A 104 1.94 21.00 7.02
N PRO A 105 2.53 20.63 5.87
CA PRO A 105 2.18 19.49 5.01
C PRO A 105 2.64 18.16 5.63
N ARG A 106 1.68 17.34 6.05
CA ARG A 106 1.96 16.14 6.87
C ARG A 106 2.64 15.06 6.04
N MET A 107 3.54 14.34 6.69
CA MET A 107 4.22 13.14 6.16
C MET A 107 3.72 11.86 6.82
N LEU A 108 2.96 11.98 7.92
CA LEU A 108 2.33 10.86 8.59
C LEU A 108 0.87 11.20 8.92
N ALA A 109 -0.04 10.29 8.56
CA ALA A 109 -1.46 10.46 8.85
C ALA A 109 -1.78 10.01 10.29
N PRO A 110 -2.65 10.73 11.03
CA PRO A 110 -3.13 10.27 12.32
C PRO A 110 -3.99 9.01 12.21
N PRO A 111 -4.12 8.23 13.28
CA PRO A 111 -4.94 7.02 13.31
C PRO A 111 -6.35 7.20 12.75
N GLY A 112 -6.71 6.38 11.76
CA GLY A 112 -8.00 6.40 11.07
C GLY A 112 -8.11 7.41 9.91
N ALA A 113 -7.11 8.25 9.71
CA ALA A 113 -7.04 9.17 8.58
C ALA A 113 -6.28 8.57 7.38
N GLY A 114 -6.57 9.11 6.19
CA GLY A 114 -5.96 8.68 4.93
C GLY A 114 -6.53 7.37 4.37
N GLY A 115 -5.85 6.85 3.34
CA GLY A 115 -6.28 5.67 2.59
C GLY A 115 -5.88 4.34 3.22
N HIS A 116 -4.74 4.25 3.93
CA HIS A 116 -4.24 3.00 4.50
C HIS A 116 -5.23 2.30 5.45
N PRO A 117 -5.91 3.01 6.39
CA PRO A 117 -6.90 2.37 7.27
C PRO A 117 -8.12 1.81 6.55
N ARG A 118 -8.24 2.06 5.24
CA ARG A 118 -9.32 1.57 4.39
C ARG A 118 -8.81 0.57 3.34
N ALA A 119 -7.53 0.17 3.43
CA ALA A 119 -6.83 -0.59 2.38
C ALA A 119 -6.89 0.08 1.00
N MET A 120 -7.14 1.40 0.96
CA MET A 120 -7.31 2.20 -0.27
C MET A 120 -6.08 3.07 -0.56
N ALA A 121 -4.95 2.74 0.06
CA ALA A 121 -3.62 3.25 -0.26
C ALA A 121 -2.67 2.07 -0.44
N ILE A 122 -1.63 2.26 -1.25
CA ILE A 122 -0.60 1.26 -1.50
C ILE A 122 0.75 1.94 -1.68
N ASP A 123 1.76 1.40 -1.00
CA ASP A 123 3.15 1.86 -1.06
C ASP A 123 3.97 0.86 -1.86
N LEU A 124 4.62 1.32 -2.93
CA LEU A 124 5.34 0.44 -3.85
C LEU A 124 6.48 1.13 -4.59
N THR A 125 7.37 0.31 -5.15
CA THR A 125 8.49 0.74 -5.99
C THR A 125 8.68 -0.21 -7.18
N LEU A 126 9.69 0.08 -7.99
CA LEU A 126 10.10 -0.74 -9.13
C LEU A 126 11.34 -1.57 -8.76
N ILE A 127 11.35 -2.82 -9.22
CA ILE A 127 12.53 -3.69 -9.18
C ILE A 127 12.83 -4.23 -10.57
N ASN A 128 14.11 -4.49 -10.86
CA ASN A 128 14.51 -5.13 -12.11
C ASN A 128 14.30 -6.66 -12.08
N HIS A 129 14.66 -7.34 -13.17
CA HIS A 129 14.52 -8.80 -13.29
C HIS A 129 15.35 -9.62 -12.30
N LYS A 130 16.38 -9.03 -11.67
CA LYS A 130 17.18 -9.65 -10.61
C LYS A 130 16.63 -9.37 -9.21
N GLY A 131 15.56 -8.58 -9.11
CA GLY A 131 15.00 -8.14 -7.84
C GLY A 131 15.75 -6.97 -7.21
N GLU A 132 16.63 -6.29 -7.96
CA GLU A 132 17.34 -5.11 -7.47
C GLU A 132 16.43 -3.88 -7.58
N LEU A 133 16.47 -3.01 -6.58
CA LEU A 133 15.70 -1.76 -6.55
C LEU A 133 16.11 -0.85 -7.71
N VAL A 134 15.13 -0.29 -8.40
CA VAL A 134 15.32 0.83 -9.30
C VAL A 134 15.52 2.08 -8.44
N ASP A 135 16.52 2.89 -8.77
CA ASP A 135 16.83 4.09 -8.00
C ASP A 135 15.72 5.15 -8.17
N MET A 136 15.10 5.50 -7.04
CA MET A 136 14.05 6.50 -6.94
C MET A 136 14.54 7.79 -6.26
N GLY A 137 15.85 7.91 -5.99
CA GLY A 137 16.52 9.07 -5.40
C GLY A 137 16.39 9.20 -3.89
N THR A 138 15.34 8.61 -3.31
CA THR A 138 15.16 8.52 -1.85
C THR A 138 14.60 7.13 -1.52
N PRO A 139 14.86 6.60 -0.31
CA PRO A 139 14.26 5.35 0.12
C PRO A 139 12.73 5.49 0.30
N PHE A 140 12.05 4.35 0.33
CA PHE A 140 10.70 4.26 0.91
C PHE A 140 10.72 4.78 2.36
N ASP A 141 9.64 5.42 2.81
CA ASP A 141 9.56 6.15 4.09
C ASP A 141 10.62 7.25 4.27
N GLY A 142 11.23 7.74 3.19
CA GLY A 142 12.14 8.88 3.24
C GLY A 142 11.39 10.17 3.62
N MET A 143 11.42 10.55 4.90
CA MET A 143 10.70 11.71 5.46
C MET A 143 11.34 13.06 5.12
N GLU A 144 11.51 13.34 3.82
CA GLU A 144 12.23 14.50 3.30
C GLU A 144 11.60 15.08 2.03
N LYS A 145 11.92 16.35 1.73
CA LYS A 145 11.37 17.06 0.55
C LYS A 145 11.79 16.44 -0.78
N SER A 146 12.95 15.79 -0.84
CA SER A 146 13.40 15.04 -2.03
C SER A 146 12.52 13.84 -2.36
N SER A 147 11.76 13.32 -1.38
CA SER A 147 10.76 12.27 -1.61
C SER A 147 9.48 12.78 -2.26
N TRP A 148 9.27 14.10 -2.29
CA TRP A 148 8.06 14.66 -2.88
C TRP A 148 8.05 14.45 -4.39
N ARG A 149 6.86 14.14 -4.90
CA ARG A 149 6.64 13.77 -6.30
C ARG A 149 7.05 14.86 -7.30
N HIS A 150 6.90 16.12 -6.90
CA HIS A 150 7.26 17.27 -7.74
C HIS A 150 8.68 17.81 -7.50
N TYR A 151 9.46 17.19 -6.62
CA TYR A 151 10.85 17.58 -6.40
C TYR A 151 11.67 17.37 -7.68
N LYS A 152 12.33 18.42 -8.17
CA LYS A 152 13.09 18.41 -9.43
C LYS A 152 14.61 18.39 -9.26
N GLY A 153 15.12 18.38 -8.02
CA GLY A 153 16.55 18.38 -7.72
C GLY A 153 17.23 17.00 -7.81
N LEU A 154 16.65 16.06 -8.56
CA LEU A 154 17.19 14.71 -8.77
C LEU A 154 17.68 14.59 -10.21
N SER A 155 18.50 13.57 -10.50
CA SER A 155 18.92 13.31 -11.88
C SER A 155 17.73 12.97 -12.78
N ASP A 156 17.89 13.21 -14.09
CA ASP A 156 16.85 12.90 -15.07
C ASP A 156 16.46 11.42 -15.06
N ASP A 157 17.42 10.52 -14.83
CA ASP A 157 17.17 9.08 -14.70
C ASP A 157 16.24 8.76 -13.53
N ILE A 158 16.48 9.36 -12.36
CA ILE A 158 15.62 9.18 -11.17
C ILE A 158 14.22 9.75 -11.42
N LEU A 159 14.14 10.95 -12.01
CA LEU A 159 12.86 11.57 -12.35
C LEU A 159 12.07 10.72 -13.35
N ASN A 160 12.76 10.10 -14.33
CA ASN A 160 12.17 9.19 -15.28
C ASN A 160 11.69 7.87 -14.61
N ASN A 161 12.45 7.32 -13.66
CA ASN A 161 12.04 6.13 -12.91
C ASN A 161 10.74 6.37 -12.11
N ARG A 162 10.65 7.50 -11.40
CA ARG A 162 9.42 7.91 -10.70
C ARG A 162 8.26 8.07 -11.68
N LYS A 163 8.52 8.68 -12.85
CA LYS A 163 7.52 8.86 -13.91
C LYS A 163 7.00 7.52 -14.46
N ILE A 164 7.88 6.54 -14.69
CA ILE A 164 7.48 5.20 -15.15
C ILE A 164 6.46 4.58 -14.19
N LEU A 165 6.74 4.66 -12.88
CA LEU A 165 5.85 4.11 -11.87
C LEU A 165 4.50 4.84 -11.84
N GLU A 166 4.56 6.17 -11.78
CA GLU A 166 3.36 7.01 -11.71
C GLU A 166 2.46 6.87 -12.95
N ASP A 167 3.05 6.92 -14.14
CA ASP A 167 2.32 6.76 -15.40
C ASP A 167 1.63 5.39 -15.47
N ALA A 168 2.29 4.32 -15.02
CA ALA A 168 1.72 2.98 -15.06
C ALA A 168 0.53 2.82 -14.09
N MET A 169 0.65 3.37 -12.89
CA MET A 169 -0.42 3.38 -11.89
C MET A 169 -1.63 4.19 -12.38
N LEU A 170 -1.40 5.40 -12.91
CA LEU A 170 -2.45 6.26 -13.45
C LEU A 170 -3.11 5.68 -14.71
N GLU A 171 -2.32 5.06 -15.60
CA GLU A 171 -2.85 4.39 -16.77
C GLU A 171 -3.73 3.19 -16.38
N ALA A 172 -3.28 2.38 -15.43
CA ALA A 172 -4.07 1.26 -14.91
C ALA A 172 -5.40 1.73 -14.31
N ALA A 173 -5.39 2.79 -13.50
CA ALA A 173 -6.59 3.40 -12.95
C ALA A 173 -7.57 3.84 -14.04
N ARG A 174 -7.06 4.51 -15.08
CA ARG A 174 -7.86 4.94 -16.24
C ARG A 174 -8.47 3.77 -17.00
N ILE A 175 -7.75 2.65 -17.16
CA ILE A 175 -8.26 1.45 -17.84
C ILE A 175 -9.52 0.92 -17.13
N PHE A 176 -9.53 0.95 -15.80
CA PHE A 176 -10.68 0.49 -15.00
C PHE A 176 -11.71 1.59 -14.72
N ASN A 177 -11.51 2.81 -15.24
CA ASN A 177 -12.32 3.97 -14.91
C ASN A 177 -12.44 4.19 -13.39
N LEU A 178 -11.35 3.94 -12.66
CA LEU A 178 -11.25 4.14 -11.22
C LEU A 178 -10.43 5.40 -10.93
N PRO A 179 -10.76 6.15 -9.86
CA PRO A 179 -9.96 7.29 -9.46
C PRO A 179 -8.64 6.81 -8.84
N LEU A 180 -7.58 7.61 -8.98
CA LEU A 180 -6.32 7.39 -8.28
C LEU A 180 -5.63 8.73 -8.05
N LEU A 181 -5.09 8.89 -6.85
CA LEU A 181 -4.33 10.05 -6.39
C LEU A 181 -2.92 9.58 -6.00
N PRO A 182 -1.90 9.90 -6.81
CA PRO A 182 -0.51 9.84 -6.39
C PRO A 182 -0.25 10.93 -5.34
N ILE A 183 0.26 10.59 -4.16
CA ILE A 183 0.41 11.57 -3.08
C ILE A 183 1.52 12.58 -3.40
N PRO A 184 1.31 13.90 -3.20
CA PRO A 184 2.34 14.89 -3.54
C PRO A 184 3.62 14.77 -2.71
N GLN A 185 3.50 14.40 -1.43
CA GLN A 185 4.61 14.30 -0.47
C GLN A 185 5.44 13.01 -0.59
N GLU A 186 4.93 11.98 -1.27
CA GLU A 186 5.47 10.62 -1.26
C GLU A 186 5.45 10.06 -2.68
N TRP A 187 6.61 9.77 -3.28
CA TRP A 187 6.66 9.23 -4.65
C TRP A 187 6.11 7.79 -4.75
N TRP A 188 6.17 7.03 -3.65
CA TRP A 188 5.77 5.62 -3.57
C TRP A 188 4.29 5.39 -3.28
N ASP A 189 3.59 6.37 -2.70
CA ASP A 189 2.19 6.19 -2.29
C ASP A 189 1.21 6.54 -3.42
N PHE A 190 0.31 5.59 -3.69
CA PHE A 190 -0.86 5.76 -4.54
C PHE A 190 -2.10 5.37 -3.76
N ARG A 191 -3.13 6.22 -3.81
CA ARG A 191 -4.38 5.96 -3.06
C ARG A 191 -5.60 6.46 -3.79
N PHE A 192 -6.78 5.99 -3.39
CA PHE A 192 -8.00 6.65 -3.80
C PHE A 192 -8.07 8.08 -3.24
N PRO A 193 -8.77 9.02 -3.92
CA PRO A 193 -8.86 10.38 -3.44
C PRO A 193 -9.79 10.46 -2.20
N PRO A 194 -9.67 11.53 -1.38
CA PRO A 194 -10.46 11.70 -0.17
C PRO A 194 -11.96 11.58 -0.37
N GLU A 195 -12.48 12.04 -1.50
CA GLU A 195 -13.91 11.99 -1.85
C GLU A 195 -14.40 10.54 -2.02
N THR A 196 -13.50 9.60 -2.32
CA THR A 196 -13.78 8.18 -2.40
C THR A 196 -13.63 7.51 -1.04
N TYR A 197 -12.44 7.61 -0.40
CA TYR A 197 -12.19 6.84 0.81
C TYR A 197 -12.93 7.39 2.05
N ASN A 198 -13.22 8.70 2.13
CA ASN A 198 -13.99 9.26 3.26
C ASN A 198 -15.45 8.80 3.27
N GLN A 199 -15.93 8.11 2.24
CA GLN A 199 -17.24 7.44 2.27
C GLN A 199 -17.23 6.18 3.13
N TYR A 200 -16.06 5.65 3.48
CA TYR A 200 -15.89 4.41 4.23
C TYR A 200 -15.36 4.69 5.65
N ALA A 201 -15.83 3.90 6.62
CA ALA A 201 -15.24 3.85 7.94
C ALA A 201 -13.83 3.22 7.87
N PRO A 202 -12.84 3.73 8.62
CA PRO A 202 -11.55 3.08 8.73
C PRO A 202 -11.68 1.74 9.48
N LEU A 203 -10.85 0.78 9.14
CA LEU A 203 -10.79 -0.55 9.74
C LEU A 203 -9.85 -0.55 10.94
N SER A 204 -10.35 -1.08 12.06
CA SER A 204 -9.54 -1.53 13.20
C SER A 204 -9.31 -3.04 13.10
N ASP A 205 -8.34 -3.60 13.82
CA ASP A 205 -8.12 -5.06 13.87
C ASP A 205 -9.40 -5.80 14.36
N ALA A 206 -10.16 -5.17 15.25
CA ALA A 206 -11.43 -5.71 15.76
C ALA A 206 -12.55 -5.83 14.70
N ASP A 207 -12.43 -5.15 13.56
CA ASP A 207 -13.38 -5.24 12.44
C ASP A 207 -13.08 -6.41 11.49
N LEU A 208 -11.97 -7.12 11.72
CA LEU A 208 -11.42 -8.12 10.81
C LEU A 208 -11.38 -9.52 11.47
N PRO A 209 -11.52 -10.60 10.66
CA PRO A 209 -11.21 -11.95 11.10
C PRO A 209 -9.75 -12.06 11.59
N PRO A 210 -9.45 -12.93 12.56
CA PRO A 210 -8.09 -13.12 13.10
C PRO A 210 -7.00 -13.30 12.03
N GLN A 211 -7.28 -13.97 10.92
CA GLN A 211 -6.30 -14.16 9.84
C GLN A 211 -5.96 -12.87 9.05
N MET A 212 -6.73 -11.80 9.21
CA MET A 212 -6.61 -10.55 8.45
C MET A 212 -6.16 -9.34 9.29
N ARG A 213 -6.03 -9.51 10.60
CA ARG A 213 -5.59 -8.45 11.52
C ARG A 213 -4.11 -8.12 11.33
N MET A 214 -3.71 -6.90 11.70
CA MET A 214 -2.37 -6.38 11.41
C MET A 214 -1.44 -6.33 12.63
N THR A 215 -1.92 -5.95 13.81
CA THR A 215 -1.10 -5.80 15.03
C THR A 215 -1.16 -7.01 15.97
N THR A 216 -2.32 -7.66 16.04
CA THR A 216 -2.54 -8.87 16.86
C THR A 216 -3.58 -9.76 16.21
N ARG A 217 -3.54 -11.07 16.48
CA ARG A 217 -4.63 -11.98 16.09
C ARG A 217 -5.75 -12.04 17.12
N GLU A 218 -5.53 -11.49 18.31
CA GLU A 218 -6.52 -11.42 19.39
C GLU A 218 -7.63 -10.41 19.09
N GLY A 219 -8.79 -10.56 19.74
CA GLY A 219 -9.95 -9.69 19.55
C GLY A 219 -11.27 -10.47 19.45
N PRO A 220 -12.35 -9.83 18.99
CA PRO A 220 -13.65 -10.46 18.83
C PRO A 220 -13.59 -11.73 17.96
N ASP A 221 -14.45 -12.70 18.24
CA ASP A 221 -14.55 -13.90 17.43
C ASP A 221 -15.31 -13.59 16.13
N ILE A 222 -14.54 -13.35 15.06
CA ILE A 222 -15.03 -13.14 13.70
C ILE A 222 -14.50 -14.31 12.88
N GLU A 223 -15.39 -15.08 12.28
CA GLU A 223 -15.04 -16.27 11.52
C GLU A 223 -14.04 -15.94 10.39
N ASP A 224 -12.98 -16.74 10.30
CA ASP A 224 -12.01 -16.66 9.21
C ASP A 224 -12.68 -16.96 7.87
N LEU A 225 -12.29 -16.22 6.83
CA LEU A 225 -12.73 -16.51 5.48
C LEU A 225 -12.19 -17.88 5.04
N PRO A 226 -13.01 -18.71 4.36
CA PRO A 226 -12.54 -20.00 3.85
C PRO A 226 -11.45 -19.78 2.78
N PRO A 227 -10.50 -20.71 2.59
CA PRO A 227 -9.46 -20.57 1.57
C PRO A 227 -9.99 -20.30 0.15
N THR A 228 -11.17 -20.84 -0.17
CA THR A 228 -11.85 -20.61 -1.45
C THR A 228 -12.22 -19.15 -1.70
N ALA A 229 -12.37 -18.32 -0.65
CA ALA A 229 -12.64 -16.90 -0.80
C ALA A 229 -11.48 -16.17 -1.51
N PHE A 230 -10.23 -16.49 -1.16
CA PHE A 230 -9.06 -15.85 -1.77
C PHE A 230 -8.80 -16.36 -3.18
N GLU A 231 -9.08 -17.63 -3.46
CA GLU A 231 -9.03 -18.16 -4.83
C GLU A 231 -10.08 -17.50 -5.75
N ASN A 232 -11.28 -17.24 -5.23
CA ASN A 232 -12.31 -16.53 -5.96
C ASN A 232 -11.90 -15.09 -6.27
N LEU A 233 -11.32 -14.37 -5.28
CA LEU A 233 -10.79 -13.02 -5.48
C LEU A 233 -9.66 -12.99 -6.51
N LYS A 234 -8.72 -13.94 -6.41
CA LYS A 234 -7.64 -14.10 -7.40
C LYS A 234 -8.19 -14.29 -8.80
N LYS A 235 -9.16 -15.20 -8.97
CA LYS A 235 -9.80 -15.47 -10.26
C LYS A 235 -10.50 -14.23 -10.81
N ASP A 236 -11.25 -13.51 -9.98
CA ASP A 236 -11.98 -12.31 -10.36
C ASP A 236 -11.05 -11.19 -10.85
N ILE A 237 -9.97 -10.92 -10.10
CA ILE A 237 -8.92 -9.99 -10.51
C ILE A 237 -8.30 -10.42 -11.86
N LEU A 238 -7.86 -11.67 -11.97
CA LEU A 238 -7.20 -12.17 -13.19
C LEU A 238 -8.10 -12.13 -14.43
N GLN A 239 -9.39 -12.39 -14.26
CA GLN A 239 -10.38 -12.29 -15.34
C GLN A 239 -10.61 -10.86 -15.79
N SER A 240 -10.57 -9.91 -14.85
CA SER A 240 -10.76 -8.48 -15.12
C SER A 240 -9.57 -7.81 -15.81
N LEU A 241 -8.39 -8.42 -15.79
CA LEU A 241 -7.17 -7.84 -16.38
C LEU A 241 -7.04 -8.01 -17.90
N ASN A 242 -7.84 -8.91 -18.49
CA ASN A 242 -7.86 -9.30 -19.91
C ASN A 242 -8.80 -8.41 -20.72
#